data_AF-A0A7Z9RY53-F1
#
_entry.id   AF-A0A7Z9RY53-F1
#
_cell.length_a   1.000
_cell.length_b   1.000
_cell.length_c   1.000
_cell.angle_alpha   90.00
_cell.angle_beta   90.00
_cell.angle_gamma   90.00
#
_symmetry.space_group_name_H-M   'P 1'
#
loop_
_entity.id
_entity.type
_entity.pdbx_description
1 polymer ?
#
loop_
_entity_poly.entity_id
_entity_poly.type
_entity_poly.pdbx_seq_one_letter_code
_entity_poly.pdbx_strand_id
1 'polypeptide(L)'
;MVEESELKYWKDAGRVAHRSLEAIKDEIQVGVSWHEVIDSAERYIYRHGGKPAFPCTIAVNDMAAHFTTDHLLTPPTCVEDEMVFRKGDLVKLDIGVHVEGAIGDNALTVEVGNAGKHTEQIKAAKEARDATIEMMHPGTPWHKVGAAAEQAQRDAGFEPISNLCGHQLEVYDLHAGTSVPSFACGASHPSFKGTVPEGGIFAVEPFNTTGSQGLVENVPPRDSSNIWRVTGDITVKKALAKGKLKPLGATMARYLEERYHHLPFAERWA
;
A
#
# COMPACT_ATOMS: atom_id res chain seq x y z
N MET A 1 20.42 10.42 -4.87
CA MET A 1 19.52 11.55 -5.18
C MET A 1 18.98 11.31 -6.57
N VAL A 2 17.67 11.49 -6.76
CA VAL A 2 17.04 11.33 -8.09
C VAL A 2 17.48 12.47 -8.99
N GLU A 3 17.94 12.17 -10.19
CA GLU A 3 18.32 13.18 -11.18
C GLU A 3 17.09 14.00 -11.60
N GLU A 4 17.25 15.30 -11.85
CA GLU A 4 16.13 16.18 -12.22
C GLU A 4 15.38 15.71 -13.48
N SER A 5 16.11 15.08 -14.40
CA SER A 5 15.59 14.48 -15.64
C SER A 5 14.71 13.25 -15.41
N GLU A 6 14.86 12.58 -14.26
CA GLU A 6 14.10 11.40 -13.84
C GLU A 6 12.91 11.75 -12.94
N LEU A 7 12.97 12.91 -12.26
CA LEU A 7 11.88 13.41 -11.41
C LEU A 7 10.55 13.55 -12.15
N LYS A 8 10.59 13.73 -13.49
CA LYS A 8 9.37 13.75 -14.31
C LYS A 8 8.56 12.45 -14.18
N TYR A 9 9.22 11.29 -14.12
CA TYR A 9 8.53 10.00 -14.07
C TYR A 9 7.86 9.81 -12.70
N TRP A 10 8.51 10.23 -11.62
CA TRP A 10 7.92 10.26 -10.27
C TRP A 10 6.69 11.16 -10.20
N LYS A 11 6.77 12.36 -10.80
CA LYS A 11 5.64 13.30 -10.87
C LYS A 11 4.49 12.73 -11.69
N ASP A 12 4.77 12.07 -12.81
CA ASP A 12 3.75 11.47 -13.65
C ASP A 12 3.11 10.26 -12.97
N ALA A 13 3.89 9.37 -12.34
CA ALA A 13 3.38 8.25 -11.57
C ALA A 13 2.48 8.71 -10.42
N GLY A 14 2.93 9.69 -9.63
CA GLY A 14 2.11 10.28 -8.55
C GLY A 14 0.83 10.96 -9.07
N ARG A 15 0.90 11.65 -10.22
CA ARG A 15 -0.27 12.27 -10.85
C ARG A 15 -1.27 11.23 -11.32
N VAL A 16 -0.83 10.13 -11.93
CA VAL A 16 -1.72 9.06 -12.37
C VAL A 16 -2.33 8.35 -11.16
N ALA A 17 -1.55 8.00 -10.13
CA ALA A 17 -2.05 7.40 -8.90
C ALA A 17 -3.15 8.25 -8.23
N HIS A 18 -2.90 9.56 -8.06
CA HIS A 18 -3.89 10.48 -7.51
C HIS A 18 -5.15 10.58 -8.38
N ARG A 19 -5.02 10.67 -9.71
CA ARG A 19 -6.17 10.72 -10.62
C ARG A 19 -6.98 9.43 -10.63
N SER A 20 -6.33 8.28 -10.49
CA SER A 20 -7.01 6.99 -10.35
C SER A 20 -7.87 7.00 -9.09
N LEU A 21 -7.31 7.42 -7.95
CA LEU A 21 -8.08 7.54 -6.71
C LEU A 21 -9.30 8.47 -6.86
N GLU A 22 -9.11 9.65 -7.45
CA GLU A 22 -10.19 10.61 -7.66
C GLU A 22 -11.28 10.12 -8.62
N ALA A 23 -10.91 9.33 -9.64
CA ALA A 23 -11.85 8.77 -10.59
C ALA A 23 -12.65 7.60 -10.00
N ILE A 24 -12.02 6.79 -9.15
CA ILE A 24 -12.58 5.52 -8.67
C ILE A 24 -13.34 5.68 -7.35
N LYS A 25 -13.04 6.70 -6.54
CA LYS A 25 -13.71 6.89 -5.23
C LYS A 25 -15.24 6.93 -5.31
N ASP A 26 -15.79 7.48 -6.38
CA ASP A 26 -17.23 7.62 -6.57
C ASP A 26 -17.88 6.31 -7.09
N GLU A 27 -17.09 5.32 -7.50
CA GLU A 27 -17.55 3.96 -7.84
C GLU A 27 -17.77 3.09 -6.60
N ILE A 28 -17.22 3.48 -5.44
CA ILE A 28 -17.37 2.77 -4.16
C ILE A 28 -18.77 3.05 -3.60
N GLN A 29 -19.77 2.35 -4.15
CA GLN A 29 -21.19 2.53 -3.86
C GLN A 29 -21.84 1.23 -3.38
N VAL A 30 -22.97 1.36 -2.67
CA VAL A 30 -23.74 0.22 -2.15
C VAL A 30 -24.07 -0.76 -3.28
N GLY A 31 -23.75 -2.03 -3.07
CA GLY A 31 -24.04 -3.13 -4.00
C GLY A 31 -22.99 -3.34 -5.10
N VAL A 32 -22.02 -2.42 -5.27
CA VAL A 32 -20.90 -2.63 -6.19
C VAL A 32 -19.93 -3.65 -5.59
N SER A 33 -19.44 -4.59 -6.40
CA SER A 33 -18.49 -5.60 -5.94
C SER A 33 -17.09 -5.01 -5.75
N TRP A 34 -16.32 -5.57 -4.82
CA TRP A 34 -14.93 -5.14 -4.60
C TRP A 34 -14.09 -5.35 -5.86
N HIS A 35 -14.35 -6.44 -6.59
CA HIS A 35 -13.67 -6.76 -7.85
C HIS A 35 -13.88 -5.70 -8.93
N GLU A 36 -15.10 -5.20 -9.11
CA GLU A 36 -15.42 -4.18 -10.10
C GLU A 36 -14.57 -2.91 -9.90
N VAL A 37 -14.42 -2.48 -8.64
CA VAL A 37 -13.61 -1.29 -8.31
C VAL A 37 -12.12 -1.56 -8.52
N ILE A 38 -11.62 -2.73 -8.10
CA ILE A 38 -10.21 -3.15 -8.32
C ILE A 38 -9.88 -3.16 -9.82
N ASP A 39 -10.73 -3.79 -10.63
CA ASP A 39 -10.53 -3.88 -12.09
C ASP A 39 -10.68 -2.52 -12.78
N SER A 40 -11.64 -1.70 -12.36
CA SER A 40 -11.82 -0.34 -12.88
C SER A 40 -10.60 0.54 -12.62
N ALA A 41 -10.05 0.50 -11.40
CA ALA A 41 -8.84 1.22 -11.03
C ALA A 41 -7.63 0.82 -11.89
N GLU A 42 -7.40 -0.47 -12.08
CA GLU A 42 -6.29 -0.96 -12.90
C GLU A 42 -6.44 -0.58 -14.38
N ARG A 43 -7.66 -0.71 -14.93
CA ARG A 43 -7.95 -0.23 -16.29
C ARG A 43 -7.73 1.28 -16.41
N TYR A 44 -8.08 2.06 -15.40
CA TYR A 44 -7.82 3.50 -15.39
C TYR A 44 -6.32 3.78 -15.45
N ILE A 45 -5.51 3.11 -14.64
CA ILE A 45 -4.04 3.27 -14.62
C ILE A 45 -3.45 3.05 -16.02
N TYR A 46 -3.80 1.92 -16.66
CA TYR A 46 -3.30 1.59 -18.02
C TYR A 46 -3.73 2.64 -19.06
N ARG A 47 -4.98 3.10 -19.02
CA ARG A 47 -5.50 4.10 -19.96
C ARG A 47 -4.83 5.47 -19.85
N HIS A 48 -4.27 5.78 -18.68
CA HIS A 48 -3.67 7.09 -18.39
C HIS A 48 -2.13 7.06 -18.40
N GLY A 49 -1.54 6.05 -19.04
CA GLY A 49 -0.10 6.00 -19.32
C GLY A 49 0.76 5.48 -18.18
N GLY A 50 0.16 4.95 -17.13
CA GLY A 50 0.85 4.23 -16.07
C GLY A 50 0.73 2.71 -16.23
N LYS A 51 1.42 1.99 -15.36
CA LYS A 51 1.19 0.57 -15.08
C LYS A 51 1.06 0.38 -13.57
N PRO A 52 0.32 -0.62 -13.08
CA PRO A 52 0.23 -0.88 -11.64
C PRO A 52 1.62 -1.15 -11.03
N ALA A 53 2.03 -0.40 -10.01
CA ALA A 53 3.24 -0.68 -9.24
C ALA A 53 3.03 -1.82 -8.22
N PHE A 54 1.79 -2.03 -7.83
CA PHE A 54 1.28 -3.17 -7.11
C PHE A 54 -0.20 -3.33 -7.48
N PRO A 55 -0.82 -4.50 -7.21
CA PRO A 55 -2.24 -4.70 -7.50
C PRO A 55 -3.11 -3.72 -6.74
N CYS A 56 -4.14 -3.18 -7.37
CA CYS A 56 -5.10 -2.36 -6.64
C CYS A 56 -5.67 -3.19 -5.49
N THR A 57 -5.65 -2.63 -4.28
CA THR A 57 -6.16 -3.32 -3.09
C THR A 57 -7.36 -2.60 -2.51
N ILE A 58 -8.28 -3.39 -1.96
CA ILE A 58 -9.44 -2.90 -1.23
C ILE A 58 -9.47 -3.61 0.10
N ALA A 59 -9.44 -2.84 1.18
CA ALA A 59 -9.66 -3.36 2.52
C ALA A 59 -10.94 -2.72 3.08
N VAL A 60 -11.80 -3.53 3.69
CA VAL A 60 -13.10 -3.07 4.21
C VAL A 60 -13.16 -3.27 5.73
N ASN A 61 -13.66 -2.26 6.44
CA ASN A 61 -13.83 -2.25 7.90
C ASN A 61 -12.52 -2.60 8.63
N ASP A 62 -12.49 -3.69 9.37
CA ASP A 62 -11.35 -4.13 10.21
C ASP A 62 -10.18 -4.68 9.39
N MET A 63 -10.37 -4.96 8.11
CA MET A 63 -9.27 -5.32 7.23
C MET A 63 -8.39 -4.09 7.00
N ALA A 64 -7.10 -4.22 7.30
CA ALA A 64 -6.16 -3.11 7.23
C ALA A 64 -5.68 -2.84 5.80
N ALA A 65 -5.16 -3.86 5.11
CA ALA A 65 -4.51 -3.72 3.81
C ALA A 65 -4.42 -5.05 3.05
N HIS A 66 -3.81 -5.01 1.86
CA HIS A 66 -3.31 -6.18 1.11
C HIS A 66 -4.35 -7.19 0.60
N PHE A 67 -5.61 -6.78 0.43
CA PHE A 67 -6.60 -7.63 -0.23
C PHE A 67 -6.80 -7.20 -1.69
N THR A 68 -6.55 -8.14 -2.61
CA THR A 68 -6.97 -8.05 -4.01
C THR A 68 -7.59 -9.39 -4.40
N THR A 69 -8.55 -9.37 -5.31
CA THR A 69 -9.27 -10.58 -5.74
C THR A 69 -8.37 -11.53 -6.53
N ASP A 70 -8.56 -12.84 -6.35
CA ASP A 70 -7.98 -13.89 -7.20
C ASP A 70 -8.80 -14.13 -8.48
N HIS A 71 -8.44 -15.16 -9.26
CA HIS A 71 -9.16 -15.58 -10.46
C HIS A 71 -10.55 -16.17 -10.19
N LEU A 72 -10.80 -16.65 -8.97
CA LEU A 72 -12.04 -17.33 -8.57
C LEU A 72 -12.99 -16.44 -7.78
N LEU A 73 -12.58 -15.19 -7.50
CA LEU A 73 -13.24 -14.26 -6.60
C LEU A 73 -13.51 -14.88 -5.22
N THR A 74 -12.52 -15.61 -4.69
CA THR A 74 -12.63 -16.26 -3.38
C THR A 74 -12.66 -15.20 -2.28
N PRO A 75 -13.72 -15.15 -1.43
CA PRO A 75 -13.74 -14.26 -0.29
C PRO A 75 -12.67 -14.64 0.75
N PRO A 76 -12.05 -13.65 1.42
CA PRO A 76 -11.17 -13.94 2.54
C PRO A 76 -12.00 -14.50 3.71
N THR A 77 -11.39 -15.34 4.55
CA THR A 77 -12.12 -16.07 5.61
C THR A 77 -12.76 -15.17 6.68
N CYS A 78 -12.30 -13.94 6.81
CA CYS A 78 -12.88 -12.93 7.69
C CYS A 78 -14.11 -12.22 7.09
N VAL A 79 -14.53 -12.59 5.88
CA VAL A 79 -15.69 -12.03 5.17
C VAL A 79 -16.70 -13.15 4.96
N GLU A 80 -17.80 -13.09 5.71
CA GLU A 80 -18.86 -14.10 5.68
C GLU A 80 -19.85 -13.90 4.54
N ASP A 81 -20.08 -12.64 4.17
CA ASP A 81 -21.04 -12.26 3.13
C ASP A 81 -20.38 -12.09 1.76
N GLU A 82 -21.19 -11.80 0.73
CA GLU A 82 -20.69 -11.40 -0.58
C GLU A 82 -19.75 -10.19 -0.48
N MET A 83 -18.70 -10.18 -1.32
CA MET A 83 -17.72 -9.09 -1.45
C MET A 83 -18.30 -7.89 -2.22
N VAL A 84 -19.37 -7.31 -1.67
CA VAL A 84 -20.06 -6.12 -2.16
C VAL A 84 -20.08 -5.05 -1.06
N PHE A 85 -20.03 -3.78 -1.45
CA PHE A 85 -20.06 -2.69 -0.48
C PHE A 85 -21.44 -2.49 0.13
N ARG A 86 -21.46 -2.25 1.44
CA ARG A 86 -22.67 -1.99 2.23
C ARG A 86 -22.62 -0.57 2.78
N LYS A 87 -23.80 0.01 3.01
CA LYS A 87 -23.89 1.35 3.58
C LYS A 87 -23.23 1.39 4.96
N GLY A 88 -22.29 2.33 5.14
CA GLY A 88 -21.51 2.51 6.35
C GLY A 88 -20.22 1.69 6.40
N ASP A 89 -19.88 0.93 5.36
CA ASP A 89 -18.57 0.30 5.27
C ASP A 89 -17.46 1.37 5.18
N LEU A 90 -16.40 1.15 5.95
CA LEU A 90 -15.15 1.91 5.86
C LEU A 90 -14.24 1.24 4.84
N VAL A 91 -14.10 1.82 3.65
CA VAL A 91 -13.36 1.25 2.54
C VAL A 91 -12.04 1.98 2.36
N LYS A 92 -10.94 1.23 2.38
CA LYS A 92 -9.59 1.69 2.05
C LYS A 92 -9.28 1.21 0.63
N LEU A 93 -9.08 2.15 -0.28
CA LEU A 93 -8.66 1.88 -1.66
C LEU A 93 -7.20 2.30 -1.80
N ASP A 94 -6.35 1.36 -2.18
CA ASP A 94 -4.91 1.57 -2.30
C ASP A 94 -4.44 1.29 -3.73
N ILE A 95 -3.73 2.28 -4.30
CA ILE A 95 -3.33 2.32 -5.70
C ILE A 95 -1.85 2.67 -5.83
N GLY A 96 -1.11 1.72 -6.40
CA GLY A 96 0.26 1.89 -6.84
C GLY A 96 0.34 2.06 -8.35
N VAL A 97 1.06 3.06 -8.83
CA VAL A 97 1.35 3.28 -10.25
C VAL A 97 2.85 3.41 -10.45
N HIS A 98 3.39 2.83 -11.52
CA HIS A 98 4.74 3.15 -11.98
C HIS A 98 4.74 3.67 -13.42
N VAL A 99 5.68 4.58 -13.68
CA VAL A 99 6.06 5.07 -15.02
C VAL A 99 7.56 4.89 -15.14
N GLU A 100 8.02 4.01 -16.04
CA GLU A 100 9.43 3.63 -16.18
C GLU A 100 10.09 3.18 -14.84
N GLY A 101 9.28 2.64 -13.94
CA GLY A 101 9.72 2.13 -12.64
C GLY A 101 9.69 3.15 -11.50
N ALA A 102 9.55 4.44 -11.77
CA ALA A 102 9.27 5.45 -10.75
C ALA A 102 7.85 5.26 -10.20
N ILE A 103 7.68 5.25 -8.89
CA ILE A 103 6.45 4.80 -8.22
C ILE A 103 5.66 5.98 -7.64
N GLY A 104 4.35 5.98 -7.87
CA GLY A 104 3.37 6.77 -7.15
C GLY A 104 2.50 5.82 -6.33
N ASP A 105 2.62 5.91 -5.02
CA ASP A 105 1.88 5.10 -4.05
C ASP A 105 0.90 6.01 -3.30
N ASN A 106 -0.40 5.76 -3.44
CA ASN A 106 -1.42 6.51 -2.74
C ASN A 106 -2.60 5.63 -2.35
N ALA A 107 -3.11 5.87 -1.15
CA ALA A 107 -4.37 5.32 -0.67
C ALA A 107 -5.38 6.41 -0.32
N LEU A 108 -6.66 6.04 -0.33
CA LEU A 108 -7.74 6.83 0.26
C LEU A 108 -8.63 5.94 1.13
N THR A 109 -9.37 6.60 2.02
CA THR A 109 -10.41 5.97 2.81
C THR A 109 -11.72 6.73 2.63
N VAL A 110 -12.80 6.00 2.33
CA VAL A 110 -14.17 6.51 2.20
C VAL A 110 -15.13 5.70 3.06
N GLU A 111 -16.24 6.33 3.45
CA GLU A 111 -17.37 5.64 4.06
C GLU A 111 -18.51 5.53 3.04
N VAL A 112 -18.94 4.30 2.76
CA VAL A 112 -19.97 4.01 1.76
C VAL A 112 -21.30 4.64 2.17
N GLY A 113 -21.83 5.52 1.32
CA GLY A 113 -23.11 6.18 1.55
C GLY A 113 -23.12 7.19 2.70
N ASN A 114 -21.95 7.63 3.18
CA ASN A 114 -21.75 8.72 4.15
C ASN A 114 -22.66 8.60 5.39
N ALA A 115 -22.54 7.48 6.11
CA ALA A 115 -23.34 7.19 7.30
C ALA A 115 -22.91 7.99 8.53
N GLY A 116 -21.78 8.70 8.48
CA GLY A 116 -21.23 9.54 9.54
C GLY A 116 -20.54 8.76 10.66
N LYS A 117 -20.30 7.46 10.51
CA LYS A 117 -19.71 6.61 11.56
C LYS A 117 -18.19 6.76 11.64
N HIS A 118 -17.55 7.00 10.51
CA HIS A 118 -16.08 7.00 10.39
C HIS A 118 -15.48 8.37 10.06
N THR A 119 -16.26 9.45 10.11
CA THR A 119 -15.81 10.79 9.72
C THR A 119 -14.56 11.24 10.49
N GLU A 120 -14.58 11.15 11.82
CA GLU A 120 -13.43 11.55 12.65
C GLU A 120 -12.24 10.58 12.46
N GLN A 121 -12.50 9.30 12.23
CA GLN A 121 -11.43 8.31 11.99
C GLN A 121 -10.66 8.60 10.69
N ILE A 122 -11.40 8.87 9.60
CA ILE A 122 -10.83 9.23 8.30
C ILE A 122 -10.06 10.55 8.40
N LYS A 123 -10.63 11.52 9.12
CA LYS A 123 -9.98 12.82 9.35
C LYS A 123 -8.68 12.65 10.14
N ALA A 124 -8.68 11.88 11.23
CA ALA A 124 -7.51 11.62 12.04
C ALA A 124 -6.36 10.97 11.24
N ALA A 125 -6.67 10.00 10.36
CA ALA A 125 -5.66 9.39 9.50
C ALA A 125 -5.05 10.40 8.51
N LYS A 126 -5.87 11.30 7.95
CA LYS A 126 -5.40 12.38 7.07
C LYS A 126 -4.54 13.40 7.82
N GLU A 127 -4.94 13.80 9.01
CA GLU A 127 -4.17 14.71 9.86
C GLU A 127 -2.84 14.10 10.29
N ALA A 128 -2.80 12.79 10.59
CA ALA A 128 -1.56 12.07 10.86
C ALA A 128 -0.60 12.08 9.68
N ARG A 129 -1.14 11.90 8.46
CA ARG A 129 -0.34 11.93 7.22
C ARG A 129 0.24 13.32 7.02
N ASP A 130 -0.58 14.36 7.19
CA ASP A 130 -0.16 15.74 6.99
C ASP A 130 0.89 16.16 8.03
N ALA A 131 0.71 15.77 9.30
CA ALA A 131 1.70 15.98 10.36
C ALA A 131 3.02 15.24 10.09
N THR A 132 2.95 14.02 9.52
CA THR A 132 4.14 13.27 9.10
C THR A 132 4.89 14.05 8.02
N ILE A 133 4.20 14.48 6.96
CA ILE A 133 4.77 15.24 5.84
C ILE A 133 5.41 16.55 6.33
N GLU A 134 4.73 17.29 7.21
CA GLU A 134 5.24 18.53 7.78
C GLU A 134 6.54 18.31 8.57
N MET A 135 6.68 17.18 9.26
CA MET A 135 7.90 16.86 10.02
C MET A 135 9.04 16.29 9.17
N MET A 136 8.78 15.86 7.93
CA MET A 136 9.75 15.18 7.05
C MET A 136 10.74 16.16 6.37
N HIS A 137 11.38 17.02 7.15
CA HIS A 137 12.52 17.82 6.70
C HIS A 137 13.83 17.03 6.80
N PRO A 138 14.79 17.23 5.88
CA PRO A 138 16.10 16.60 5.96
C PRO A 138 16.78 16.84 7.32
N GLY A 139 17.29 15.77 7.93
CA GLY A 139 17.89 15.80 9.26
C GLY A 139 16.93 15.62 10.43
N THR A 140 15.60 15.62 10.21
CA THR A 140 14.65 15.28 11.27
C THR A 140 14.81 13.81 11.68
N PRO A 141 14.96 13.49 12.96
CA PRO A 141 14.98 12.10 13.42
C PRO A 141 13.65 11.38 13.17
N TRP A 142 13.69 10.14 12.65
CA TRP A 142 12.47 9.39 12.32
C TRP A 142 11.50 9.22 13.49
N HIS A 143 12.01 9.00 14.71
CA HIS A 143 11.15 8.90 15.90
C HIS A 143 10.34 10.18 16.19
N LYS A 144 10.81 11.36 15.77
CA LYS A 144 10.04 12.61 15.89
C LYS A 144 8.94 12.70 14.84
N VAL A 145 9.20 12.19 13.62
CA VAL A 145 8.20 12.07 12.56
C VAL A 145 7.06 11.17 13.03
N GLY A 146 7.37 9.98 13.56
CA GLY A 146 6.36 9.06 14.08
C GLY A 146 5.59 9.60 15.29
N ALA A 147 6.26 10.35 16.18
CA ALA A 147 5.59 11.00 17.31
C ALA A 147 4.57 12.06 16.87
N ALA A 148 4.85 12.82 15.81
CA ALA A 148 3.91 13.79 15.27
C ALA A 148 2.68 13.12 14.65
N ALA A 149 2.88 12.01 13.92
CA ALA A 149 1.78 11.20 13.39
C ALA A 149 0.91 10.61 14.52
N GLU A 150 1.53 10.09 15.58
CA GLU A 150 0.81 9.54 16.74
C GLU A 150 -0.08 10.58 17.40
N GLN A 151 0.45 11.78 17.64
CA GLN A 151 -0.25 12.84 18.35
C GLN A 151 -1.60 13.16 17.67
N ALA A 152 -1.60 13.35 16.35
CA ALA A 152 -2.82 13.62 15.58
C ALA A 152 -3.88 12.52 15.73
N GLN A 153 -3.47 11.25 15.75
CA GLN A 153 -4.38 10.11 15.87
C GLN A 153 -4.94 9.98 17.28
N ARG A 154 -4.07 10.09 18.30
CA ARG A 154 -4.45 9.96 19.70
C ARG A 154 -5.32 11.11 20.17
N ASP A 155 -5.07 12.34 19.73
CA ASP A 155 -5.89 13.51 20.07
C ASP A 155 -7.32 13.38 19.54
N ALA A 156 -7.48 12.69 18.40
CA ALA A 156 -8.78 12.35 17.84
C ALA A 156 -9.41 11.08 18.46
N GLY A 157 -8.73 10.42 19.40
CA GLY A 157 -9.24 9.24 20.11
C GLY A 157 -8.99 7.90 19.40
N PHE A 158 -8.07 7.84 18.43
CA PHE A 158 -7.73 6.61 17.71
C PHE A 158 -6.32 6.12 18.05
N GLU A 159 -6.13 4.81 17.95
CA GLU A 159 -4.83 4.17 18.18
C GLU A 159 -4.08 4.02 16.85
N PRO A 160 -2.80 4.42 16.75
CA PRO A 160 -1.99 4.12 15.57
C PRO A 160 -1.71 2.62 15.44
N ILE A 161 -1.69 2.09 14.22
CA ILE A 161 -1.15 0.76 13.95
C ILE A 161 0.38 0.85 13.93
N SER A 162 1.03 0.11 14.84
CA SER A 162 2.47 0.20 15.06
C SER A 162 3.31 -0.81 14.24
N ASN A 163 2.66 -1.82 13.65
CA ASN A 163 3.31 -2.83 12.80
C ASN A 163 3.02 -2.65 11.30
N LEU A 164 2.49 -1.48 10.90
CA LEU A 164 2.46 -0.97 9.52
C LEU A 164 3.12 0.41 9.51
N CYS A 165 3.77 0.76 8.41
CA CYS A 165 4.55 1.99 8.30
C CYS A 165 4.73 2.36 6.83
N GLY A 166 4.96 3.65 6.57
CA GLY A 166 5.41 4.09 5.25
C GLY A 166 6.80 3.58 4.92
N HIS A 167 7.23 3.85 3.69
CA HIS A 167 8.48 3.30 3.18
C HIS A 167 9.12 4.17 2.11
N GLN A 168 10.43 4.00 1.94
CA GLN A 168 11.19 4.58 0.84
C GLN A 168 10.86 3.86 -0.47
N LEU A 169 10.78 4.64 -1.53
CA LEU A 169 10.59 4.19 -2.89
C LEU A 169 11.88 4.35 -3.70
N GLU A 170 12.23 3.33 -4.47
CA GLU A 170 13.24 3.40 -5.52
C GLU A 170 12.66 2.89 -6.83
N VAL A 171 13.41 3.06 -7.93
CA VAL A 171 12.96 2.64 -9.26
C VAL A 171 12.80 1.11 -9.28
N TYR A 172 11.58 0.64 -9.55
CA TYR A 172 11.17 -0.77 -9.47
C TYR A 172 11.30 -1.42 -8.08
N ASP A 173 11.48 -0.65 -7.01
CA ASP A 173 11.50 -1.17 -5.63
C ASP A 173 10.50 -0.40 -4.76
N LEU A 174 9.39 -1.08 -4.46
CA LEU A 174 8.34 -0.53 -3.62
C LEU A 174 8.81 -0.37 -2.17
N HIS A 175 9.68 -1.23 -1.65
CA HIS A 175 10.09 -1.22 -0.24
C HIS A 175 11.61 -1.12 -0.12
N ALA A 176 12.17 0.05 -0.41
CA ALA A 176 13.61 0.29 -0.54
C ALA A 176 14.37 0.40 0.81
N GLY A 177 13.90 -0.27 1.85
CA GLY A 177 14.63 -0.52 3.11
C GLY A 177 14.48 0.53 4.22
N THR A 178 14.18 1.80 3.92
CA THR A 178 13.87 2.80 4.97
C THR A 178 12.38 2.84 5.23
N SER A 179 11.96 2.68 6.49
CA SER A 179 10.57 2.79 6.91
C SER A 179 10.26 4.15 7.56
N VAL A 180 9.07 4.67 7.29
CA VAL A 180 8.53 5.93 7.86
C VAL A 180 7.54 5.58 8.98
N PRO A 181 7.88 5.82 10.26
CA PRO A 181 7.00 5.46 11.37
C PRO A 181 5.77 6.35 11.43
N SER A 182 4.65 5.77 11.86
CA SER A 182 3.36 6.47 12.09
C SER A 182 2.94 6.46 13.57
N PHE A 183 3.88 6.13 14.47
CA PHE A 183 3.69 6.06 15.92
C PHE A 183 4.95 6.53 16.67
N ALA A 184 4.82 6.85 17.96
CA ALA A 184 5.91 7.30 18.82
C ALA A 184 6.85 6.16 19.22
N CYS A 185 7.69 5.70 18.29
CA CYS A 185 8.56 4.54 18.47
C CYS A 185 9.74 4.76 19.44
N GLY A 186 10.05 6.03 19.76
CA GLY A 186 11.20 6.41 20.61
C GLY A 186 12.55 6.38 19.88
N ALA A 187 13.53 7.12 20.42
CA ALA A 187 14.83 7.33 19.78
C ALA A 187 15.72 6.08 19.72
N SER A 188 15.47 5.09 20.58
CA SER A 188 16.23 3.84 20.65
C SER A 188 15.62 2.71 19.79
N HIS A 189 14.53 2.96 19.06
CA HIS A 189 13.85 1.93 18.28
C HIS A 189 14.80 1.32 17.24
N PRO A 190 14.92 -0.02 17.16
CA PRO A 190 15.91 -0.66 16.30
C PRO A 190 15.67 -0.41 14.80
N SER A 191 14.40 -0.31 14.39
CA SER A 191 13.98 -0.17 12.99
C SER A 191 13.88 1.27 12.48
N PHE A 192 13.84 2.28 13.36
CA PHE A 192 13.61 3.69 12.99
C PHE A 192 14.78 4.57 13.41
N LYS A 193 15.99 4.14 13.05
CA LYS A 193 17.23 4.85 13.36
C LYS A 193 17.55 5.90 12.30
N GLY A 194 18.29 6.92 12.72
CA GLY A 194 18.76 7.96 11.82
C GLY A 194 17.73 9.08 11.60
N THR A 195 17.86 9.74 10.47
CA THR A 195 17.13 10.97 10.13
C THR A 195 16.61 10.91 8.70
N VAL A 196 15.58 11.70 8.42
CA VAL A 196 15.07 11.92 7.07
C VAL A 196 16.21 12.37 6.16
N PRO A 197 16.49 11.67 5.05
CA PRO A 197 17.55 12.05 4.12
C PRO A 197 17.08 13.14 3.16
N GLU A 198 18.03 13.89 2.59
CA GLU A 198 17.76 14.78 1.46
C GLU A 198 17.57 13.97 0.17
N GLY A 199 16.58 14.36 -0.65
CA GLY A 199 16.37 13.80 -1.98
C GLY A 199 15.82 12.37 -2.04
N GLY A 200 15.35 11.83 -0.91
CA GLY A 200 14.62 10.55 -0.87
C GLY A 200 13.17 10.69 -1.32
N ILE A 201 12.61 9.60 -1.87
CA ILE A 201 11.19 9.50 -2.23
C ILE A 201 10.54 8.50 -1.28
N PHE A 202 9.39 8.86 -0.70
CA PHE A 202 8.75 8.08 0.35
C PHE A 202 7.23 8.02 0.12
N ALA A 203 6.65 6.86 0.41
CA ALA A 203 5.23 6.70 0.69
C ALA A 203 4.96 6.98 2.18
N VAL A 204 3.90 7.74 2.46
CA VAL A 204 3.47 8.09 3.82
C VAL A 204 2.05 7.59 4.04
N GLU A 205 1.92 6.58 4.89
CA GLU A 205 0.70 5.77 5.05
C GLU A 205 0.41 5.48 6.54
N PRO A 206 -0.06 6.47 7.31
CA PRO A 206 -0.53 6.21 8.66
C PRO A 206 -1.83 5.41 8.65
N PHE A 207 -1.87 4.40 9.51
CA PHE A 207 -3.06 3.60 9.79
C PHE A 207 -3.50 3.85 11.23
N ASN A 208 -4.80 4.06 11.43
CA ASN A 208 -5.40 4.14 12.75
C ASN A 208 -6.50 3.09 12.94
N THR A 209 -6.84 2.83 14.19
CA THR A 209 -7.88 1.87 14.55
C THR A 209 -8.65 2.32 15.79
N THR A 210 -9.86 1.80 15.92
CA THR A 210 -10.64 1.85 17.16
C THR A 210 -10.27 0.74 18.15
N GLY A 211 -9.45 -0.24 17.72
CA GLY A 211 -8.94 -1.30 18.57
C GLY A 211 -7.79 -0.82 19.47
N SER A 212 -7.75 -1.28 20.72
CA SER A 212 -6.80 -0.78 21.72
C SER A 212 -5.36 -1.27 21.54
N GLN A 213 -5.13 -2.32 20.75
CA GLN A 213 -3.81 -2.92 20.59
C GLN A 213 -2.93 -2.20 19.56
N GLY A 214 -3.52 -1.50 18.58
CA GLY A 214 -2.73 -0.84 17.54
C GLY A 214 -1.87 -1.81 16.71
N LEU A 215 -2.37 -3.02 16.44
CA LEU A 215 -1.65 -4.08 15.74
C LEU A 215 -2.55 -4.75 14.71
N VAL A 216 -1.97 -5.08 13.56
CA VAL A 216 -2.58 -5.92 12.52
C VAL A 216 -2.09 -7.36 12.65
N GLU A 217 -2.99 -8.31 12.43
CA GLU A 217 -2.69 -9.74 12.36
C GLU A 217 -3.05 -10.30 10.98
N ASN A 218 -2.39 -11.38 10.57
CA ASN A 218 -2.70 -12.02 9.29
C ASN A 218 -4.05 -12.74 9.37
N VAL A 219 -4.90 -12.52 8.37
CA VAL A 219 -6.13 -13.28 8.18
C VAL A 219 -5.77 -14.75 7.88
N PRO A 220 -6.29 -15.74 8.63
CA PRO A 220 -6.04 -17.14 8.35
C PRO A 220 -6.67 -17.62 7.04
N PRO A 221 -6.09 -18.63 6.35
CA PRO A 221 -4.79 -19.20 6.62
C PRO A 221 -3.65 -18.23 6.20
N ARG A 222 -2.44 -18.43 6.75
CA ARG A 222 -1.31 -17.50 6.52
C ARG A 222 -0.88 -17.36 5.06
N ASP A 223 -1.26 -18.30 4.21
CA ASP A 223 -1.00 -18.37 2.78
C ASP A 223 -2.20 -17.92 1.93
N SER A 224 -3.16 -17.20 2.51
CA SER A 224 -4.33 -16.64 1.82
C SER A 224 -4.06 -15.41 0.94
N SER A 225 -2.80 -14.95 0.84
CA SER A 225 -2.44 -13.79 0.04
C SER A 225 -2.40 -14.11 -1.45
N ASN A 226 -3.01 -13.24 -2.25
CA ASN A 226 -2.98 -13.30 -3.72
C ASN A 226 -2.01 -12.28 -4.34
N ILE A 227 -1.22 -11.60 -3.50
CA ILE A 227 -0.22 -10.61 -3.91
C ILE A 227 1.18 -11.22 -3.69
N TRP A 228 1.98 -11.20 -4.75
CA TRP A 228 3.29 -11.84 -4.82
C TRP A 228 4.34 -10.85 -5.30
N ARG A 229 5.61 -11.10 -4.99
CA ARG A 229 6.76 -10.33 -5.47
C ARG A 229 7.95 -11.24 -5.73
N VAL A 230 8.73 -10.95 -6.76
CA VAL A 230 10.05 -11.56 -6.96
C VAL A 230 11.07 -10.88 -6.04
N THR A 231 11.55 -11.58 -5.00
CA THR A 231 12.44 -10.98 -3.98
C THR A 231 13.90 -10.82 -4.42
N GLY A 232 14.34 -11.55 -5.46
CA GLY A 232 15.75 -11.52 -5.88
C GLY A 232 16.73 -12.23 -4.94
N ASP A 233 16.27 -12.79 -3.81
CA ASP A 233 17.13 -13.47 -2.81
C ASP A 233 17.92 -14.65 -3.37
N ILE A 234 17.41 -15.26 -4.44
CA ILE A 234 18.05 -16.34 -5.17
C ILE A 234 17.83 -16.17 -6.66
N THR A 235 18.92 -16.20 -7.44
CA THR A 235 18.80 -16.20 -8.90
C THR A 235 18.14 -17.49 -9.38
N VAL A 236 17.35 -17.42 -10.45
CA VAL A 236 16.69 -18.60 -11.07
C VAL A 236 17.70 -19.72 -11.35
N LYS A 237 18.89 -19.37 -11.85
CA LYS A 237 20.00 -20.31 -12.09
C LYS A 237 20.43 -21.04 -10.82
N LYS A 238 20.57 -20.32 -9.70
CA LYS A 238 20.97 -20.90 -8.40
C LYS A 238 19.84 -21.73 -7.78
N ALA A 239 18.58 -21.33 -7.97
CA ALA A 239 17.41 -22.09 -7.52
C ALA A 239 17.30 -23.44 -8.26
N LEU A 240 17.45 -23.43 -9.59
CA LEU A 240 17.52 -24.63 -10.43
C LEU A 240 18.67 -25.55 -10.01
N ALA A 241 19.88 -25.02 -9.87
CA ALA A 241 21.05 -25.81 -9.49
C ALA A 241 20.91 -26.46 -8.09
N LYS A 242 20.13 -25.85 -7.20
CA LYS A 242 19.82 -26.38 -5.86
C LYS A 242 18.59 -27.29 -5.82
N GLY A 243 17.96 -27.58 -6.97
CA GLY A 243 16.73 -28.38 -7.04
C GLY A 243 15.52 -27.73 -6.38
N LYS A 244 15.58 -26.43 -6.07
CA LYS A 244 14.48 -25.67 -5.46
C LYS A 244 13.40 -25.27 -6.47
N LEU A 245 13.69 -25.41 -7.75
CA LEU A 245 12.81 -25.00 -8.84
C LEU A 245 12.83 -26.06 -9.93
N LYS A 246 11.67 -26.40 -10.49
CA LYS A 246 11.55 -27.24 -11.69
C LYS A 246 11.73 -26.38 -12.95
N PRO A 247 12.04 -26.96 -14.13
CA PRO A 247 12.21 -26.21 -15.36
C PRO A 247 11.04 -25.27 -15.70
N LEU A 248 9.79 -25.72 -15.55
CA LEU A 248 8.62 -24.88 -15.77
C LEU A 248 8.57 -23.69 -14.79
N GLY A 249 8.84 -23.93 -13.51
CA GLY A 249 8.90 -22.86 -12.50
C GLY A 249 10.03 -21.85 -12.77
N ALA A 250 11.13 -22.29 -13.37
CA ALA A 250 12.20 -21.39 -13.80
C ALA A 250 11.77 -20.49 -14.96
N THR A 251 11.06 -21.05 -15.93
CA THR A 251 10.49 -20.27 -17.03
C THR A 251 9.48 -19.25 -16.50
N MET A 252 8.57 -19.65 -15.61
CA MET A 252 7.61 -18.74 -14.98
C MET A 252 8.31 -17.63 -14.19
N ALA A 253 9.29 -17.96 -13.35
CA ALA A 253 10.03 -16.98 -12.57
C ALA A 253 10.70 -15.92 -13.45
N ARG A 254 11.25 -16.32 -14.61
CA ARG A 254 11.85 -15.39 -15.58
C ARG A 254 10.81 -14.46 -16.19
N TYR A 255 9.64 -14.98 -16.59
CA TYR A 255 8.57 -14.14 -17.12
C TYR A 255 8.03 -13.14 -16.09
N LEU A 256 7.90 -13.57 -14.83
CA LEU A 256 7.48 -12.69 -13.73
C LEU A 256 8.51 -11.60 -13.46
N GLU A 257 9.80 -11.94 -13.43
CA GLU A 257 10.90 -11.00 -13.25
C GLU A 257 11.02 -10.02 -14.44
N GLU A 258 10.86 -10.47 -15.68
CA GLU A 258 10.88 -9.61 -16.87
C GLU A 258 9.67 -8.67 -16.93
N ARG A 259 8.50 -9.13 -16.45
CA ARG A 259 7.24 -8.38 -16.54
C ARG A 259 7.06 -7.39 -15.39
N TYR A 260 7.41 -7.79 -14.18
CA TYR A 260 7.14 -7.04 -12.95
C TYR A 260 8.42 -6.58 -12.24
N HIS A 261 9.61 -7.00 -12.67
CA HIS A 261 10.86 -6.74 -11.96
C HIS A 261 10.76 -7.19 -10.50
N HIS A 262 10.89 -6.26 -9.54
CA HIS A 262 10.70 -6.49 -8.10
C HIS A 262 9.39 -5.87 -7.58
N LEU A 263 8.50 -5.42 -8.46
CA LEU A 263 7.21 -4.88 -8.08
C LEU A 263 6.23 -6.01 -7.72
N PRO A 264 5.33 -5.80 -6.75
CA PRO A 264 4.27 -6.75 -6.47
C PRO A 264 3.31 -6.95 -7.64
N PHE A 265 2.74 -8.15 -7.75
CA PHE A 265 1.74 -8.51 -8.75
C PHE A 265 0.69 -9.44 -8.15
N ALA A 266 -0.51 -9.43 -8.74
CA ALA A 266 -1.60 -10.30 -8.32
C ALA A 266 -1.50 -11.64 -9.06
N GLU A 267 -1.91 -12.72 -8.40
CA GLU A 267 -2.09 -14.01 -9.06
C GLU A 267 -2.97 -13.88 -10.31
N ARG A 268 -4.04 -13.07 -10.25
CA ARG A 268 -4.96 -12.87 -11.37
C ARG A 268 -4.35 -12.25 -12.64
N TRP A 269 -3.15 -11.69 -12.55
CA TRP A 269 -2.44 -11.13 -13.70
C TRP A 269 -1.49 -12.11 -14.40
N ALA A 270 -1.18 -13.22 -13.74
CA ALA A 270 -0.12 -14.16 -14.10
C ALA A 270 -0.65 -15.41 -14.81
#